data_AF-A0A7W3VMB2-F1
#
_entry.id   AF-A0A7W3VMB2-F1
#
_cell.length_a   1.000
_cell.length_b   1.000
_cell.length_c   1.000
_cell.angle_alpha   90.00
_cell.angle_beta   90.00
_cell.angle_gamma   90.00
#
_symmetry.space_group_name_H-M   'P 1'
#
loop_
_entity.id
_entity.type
_entity.pdbx_description
1 polymer ?
#
loop_
_entity_poly.entity_id
_entity_poly.type
_entity_poly.pdbx_seq_one_letter_code
_entity_poly.pdbx_strand_id
1 'polypeptide(L)'
;MLDSIVLQLESLQQDDYFEEFLVLFNKEKIQGRNYIILSTIPVALHYRLIQEDYIIQKRSKVKTRFFFFKRTVYYYKIALPI
;
A
#
# COMPACT_ATOMS: atom_id res chain seq x y z
N MET A 1 -18.34 12.78 18.80
CA MET A 1 -17.73 13.16 17.49
C MET A 1 -16.71 12.15 17.00
N LEU A 2 -16.06 11.36 17.87
CA LEU A 2 -15.31 10.16 17.47
C LEU A 2 -16.23 9.07 16.91
N ASP A 3 -17.44 8.94 17.47
CA ASP A 3 -18.40 7.88 17.12
C ASP A 3 -18.86 7.92 15.66
N SER A 4 -18.93 9.10 15.03
CA SER A 4 -19.33 9.22 13.63
C SER A 4 -18.24 8.80 12.63
N ILE A 5 -16.97 8.90 13.03
CA ILE A 5 -15.83 8.45 12.21
C ILE A 5 -15.72 6.92 12.31
N VAL A 6 -15.92 6.36 13.50
CA VAL A 6 -15.95 4.91 13.73
C VAL A 6 -17.10 4.25 12.95
N LEU A 7 -18.30 4.87 12.95
CA LEU A 7 -19.44 4.40 12.16
C LEU A 7 -19.21 4.48 10.64
N GLN A 8 -18.46 5.47 10.14
CA GLN A 8 -18.09 5.52 8.72
C GLN A 8 -17.08 4.43 8.35
N LEU A 9 -16.15 4.10 9.26
CA LEU A 9 -15.19 3.01 9.09
C LEU A 9 -15.88 1.63 9.10
N GLU A 10 -16.86 1.41 9.97
CA GLU A 10 -17.65 0.16 9.99
C GLU A 10 -18.54 0.00 8.75
N SER A 11 -19.00 1.11 8.15
CA SER A 11 -19.81 1.09 6.91
C SER A 11 -19.02 0.79 5.64
N LEU A 12 -17.69 0.84 5.70
CA LEU A 12 -16.78 0.46 4.61
C LEU A 12 -16.35 -1.00 4.77
N GLN A 13 -17.32 -1.93 4.76
CA GLN A 13 -17.09 -3.35 4.47
C GLN A 13 -16.59 -3.54 3.03
N GLN A 14 -15.52 -2.84 2.65
CA GLN A 14 -14.68 -3.21 1.53
C GLN A 14 -13.85 -4.39 2.01
N ASP A 15 -13.77 -5.44 1.20
CA ASP A 15 -12.91 -6.60 1.44
C ASP A 15 -11.55 -6.13 1.97
N ASP A 16 -11.29 -6.45 3.23
CA ASP A 16 -10.09 -6.03 3.90
C ASP A 16 -8.95 -6.94 3.45
N TYR A 17 -8.33 -6.59 2.32
CA TYR A 17 -7.21 -7.32 1.71
C TYR A 17 -5.92 -7.32 2.57
N PHE A 18 -6.04 -7.05 3.87
CA PHE A 18 -4.91 -6.97 4.79
C PHE A 18 -4.24 -8.32 5.00
N GLU A 19 -4.99 -9.41 5.10
CA GLU A 19 -4.42 -10.76 5.25
C GLU A 19 -3.63 -11.15 3.99
N GLU A 20 -4.17 -10.89 2.80
CA GLU A 20 -3.47 -11.11 1.54
C GLU A 20 -2.23 -10.22 1.44
N PHE A 21 -2.32 -8.96 1.89
CA PHE A 21 -1.19 -8.06 1.99
C PHE A 21 -0.10 -8.63 2.90
N LEU A 22 -0.43 -9.16 4.08
CA LEU A 22 0.53 -9.76 5.01
C LEU A 22 1.23 -10.97 4.37
N VAL A 23 0.48 -11.83 3.67
CA VAL A 23 1.04 -12.98 2.95
C VAL A 23 2.04 -12.53 1.88
N LEU A 24 1.69 -11.51 1.09
CA LEU A 24 2.60 -10.96 0.07
C LEU A 24 3.82 -10.27 0.69
N PHE A 25 3.61 -9.52 1.77
CA PHE A 25 4.68 -8.83 2.48
C PHE A 25 5.67 -9.82 3.10
N ASN A 26 5.18 -10.92 3.68
CA ASN A 26 6.03 -11.96 4.23
C ASN A 26 6.84 -12.68 3.13
N LYS A 27 6.25 -12.91 1.95
CA LYS A 27 7.00 -13.43 0.80
C LYS A 27 8.15 -12.52 0.39
N GLU A 28 7.93 -11.20 0.35
CA GLU A 28 8.99 -10.23 0.07
C GLU A 28 10.08 -10.24 1.17
N LYS A 29 9.69 -10.35 2.44
CA LYS A 29 10.64 -10.51 3.57
C LYS A 29 11.52 -11.74 3.43
N ILE A 30 10.94 -12.88 3.04
CA ILE A 30 11.69 -14.12 2.78
C ILE A 30 12.72 -13.92 1.65
N GLN A 31 12.41 -13.06 0.67
CA GLN A 31 13.35 -12.65 -0.39
C GLN A 31 14.35 -11.57 0.05
N GLY A 32 14.37 -11.20 1.34
CA GLY A 32 15.25 -10.17 1.89
C GLY A 32 14.79 -8.73 1.65
N ARG A 33 13.56 -8.51 1.17
CA ARG A 33 12.98 -7.17 1.00
C ARG A 33 12.06 -6.84 2.17
N ASN A 34 12.39 -5.80 2.92
CA ASN A 34 11.55 -5.29 4.02
C ASN A 34 10.49 -4.28 3.54
N TYR A 35 10.08 -4.38 2.29
CA TYR A 35 9.08 -3.49 1.69
C TYR A 35 8.35 -4.18 0.55
N ILE A 36 7.13 -3.73 0.28
CA ILE A 36 6.34 -4.13 -0.88
C ILE A 36 6.03 -2.91 -1.75
N ILE A 37 5.95 -3.12 -3.07
CA ILE A 37 5.59 -2.09 -4.05
C ILE A 37 4.22 -2.40 -4.63
N LEU A 38 3.29 -1.47 -4.49
CA LEU A 38 1.95 -1.56 -5.07
C LEU A 38 1.70 -0.40 -6.03
N SER A 39 1.02 -0.64 -7.15
CA SER A 39 0.59 0.43 -8.06
C SER A 39 -0.55 1.28 -7.47
N THR A 40 -1.39 0.64 -6.67
CA THR A 40 -2.61 1.19 -6.08
C THR A 40 -2.82 0.55 -4.72
N ILE A 41 -3.40 1.30 -3.77
CA ILE A 41 -3.76 0.79 -2.45
C ILE A 41 -5.26 1.02 -2.27
N PRO A 42 -6.07 -0.02 -2.00
CA PRO A 42 -7.47 0.13 -1.61
C PRO A 42 -7.61 1.03 -0.38
N VAL A 43 -8.70 1.79 -0.29
CA VAL A 43 -8.89 2.78 0.77
C VAL A 43 -8.91 2.11 2.15
N ALA A 44 -9.63 1.00 2.31
CA ALA A 44 -9.66 0.23 3.55
C ALA A 44 -8.26 -0.25 3.97
N LEU A 45 -7.52 -0.87 3.04
CA LEU A 45 -6.13 -1.31 3.28
C LEU A 45 -5.23 -0.14 3.67
N HIS A 46 -5.37 1.02 3.02
CA HIS A 46 -4.58 2.20 3.33
C HIS A 46 -4.79 2.68 4.77
N TYR A 47 -6.03 2.74 5.24
CA TYR A 47 -6.32 3.12 6.63
C TYR A 47 -5.80 2.09 7.62
N ARG A 48 -5.97 0.79 7.35
CA ARG A 48 -5.47 -0.27 8.23
C ARG A 48 -3.94 -0.26 8.33
N LEU A 49 -3.24 -0.04 7.21
CA LEU A 49 -1.79 0.13 7.22
C LEU A 49 -1.33 1.32 8.07
N ILE A 50 -2.07 2.42 8.08
CA ILE A 50 -1.77 3.56 8.95
C ILE A 50 -2.01 3.21 10.42
N GLN A 51 -3.10 2.49 10.74
CA GLN A 51 -3.39 2.05 12.11
C GLN A 51 -2.32 1.11 12.67
N GLU A 52 -1.75 0.26 11.80
CA GLU A 52 -0.69 -0.70 12.12
C GLU A 52 0.72 -0.09 11.98
N ASP A 53 0.83 1.25 11.93
CA ASP A 53 2.09 2.01 11.86
C ASP A 53 3.00 1.70 10.66
N TYR A 54 2.46 1.21 9.55
CA TYR A 54 3.23 1.01 8.32
C TYR A 54 3.61 2.33 7.66
N ILE A 55 4.83 2.40 7.14
CA ILE A 55 5.34 3.53 6.38
C ILE A 55 4.89 3.40 4.93
N ILE A 56 4.00 4.29 4.47
CA ILE A 56 3.51 4.35 3.09
C ILE A 56 4.17 5.54 2.35
N GLN A 57 4.98 5.25 1.33
CA GLN A 57 5.65 6.28 0.53
C GLN A 57 5.20 6.24 -0.94
N LYS A 58 4.59 7.33 -1.41
CA LYS A 58 4.31 7.50 -2.84
C LYS A 58 5.60 7.88 -3.58
N ARG A 59 5.94 7.13 -4.63
CA ARG A 59 7.12 7.34 -5.46
C ARG A 59 6.74 7.32 -6.93
N SER A 60 7.61 7.90 -7.75
CA SER A 60 7.50 7.84 -9.20
C SER A 60 8.74 7.16 -9.79
N LYS A 61 8.57 6.47 -10.91
CA LYS A 61 9.66 5.91 -11.69
C LYS A 61 9.39 6.22 -13.15
N VAL A 62 10.38 6.83 -13.80
CA VAL A 62 10.35 7.00 -15.25
C VAL A 62 10.70 5.65 -15.87
N LYS A 63 9.77 5.06 -16.63
CA LYS A 63 10.03 3.92 -17.50
C LYS A 63 10.22 4.44 -18.92
N THR A 64 11.39 4.17 -19.49
CA THR A 64 11.67 4.44 -20.91
C THR A 64 11.11 3.27 -21.73
N ARG A 65 10.20 3.55 -22.66
CA ARG A 65 9.84 2.59 -23.70
C ARG A 65 10.77 2.75 -24.90
N PHE A 66 10.92 1.68 -25.68
CA PHE A 66 11.60 1.73 -26.97
C PHE A 66 11.02 2.87 -27.82
N PHE A 67 11.90 3.62 -28.48
CA PHE A 67 11.61 4.83 -29.26
C PHE A 67 11.25 6.10 -28.44
N PHE A 68 12.10 6.48 -27.48
CA PHE A 68 12.12 7.81 -26.81
C PHE A 68 10.89 8.26 -26.00
N PHE A 69 9.79 7.50 -25.97
CA PHE A 69 8.65 7.80 -25.11
C PHE A 69 8.98 7.48 -23.64
N LYS A 70 9.20 8.53 -22.85
CA LYS A 70 9.35 8.45 -21.39
C LYS A 70 7.95 8.48 -20.77
N ARG A 71 7.61 7.45 -19.99
CA ARG A 71 6.37 7.42 -19.18
C ARG A 71 6.71 7.41 -17.70
N THR A 72 6.18 8.38 -16.96
CA THR A 72 6.25 8.37 -15.50
C THR A 72 5.16 7.46 -14.95
N VAL A 73 5.56 6.50 -14.12
CA VAL A 73 4.64 5.60 -13.40
C VAL A 73 4.72 5.90 -11.92
N TYR A 74 3.58 6.09 -11.28
CA TYR A 74 3.48 6.26 -9.83
C TYR A 74 3.23 4.91 -9.15
N TYR A 75 3.82 4.73 -7.98
CA TYR A 75 3.66 3.53 -7.16
C TYR A 75 3.79 3.91 -5.68
N TYR A 76 3.32 3.04 -4.81
CA TYR A 76 3.47 3.12 -3.38
C TYR A 76 4.48 2.08 -2.92
N LYS A 77 5.41 2.50 -2.06
CA LYS A 77 6.32 1.64 -1.32
C LYS A 77 5.84 1.57 0.12
N ILE A 78 5.49 0.38 0.59
CA ILE A 78 4.99 0.15 1.94
C ILE A 78 6.05 -0.65 2.71
N ALA A 79 6.43 -0.20 3.90
CA ALA A 79 7.45 -0.83 4.74
C ALA A 79 7.02 -0.82 6.21
N LEU A 80 7.63 -1.69 7.02
CA LEU A 80 7.45 -1.65 8.47
C LEU A 80 8.10 -0.38 9.05
N PRO A 81 7.60 0.13 10.20
CA PRO A 81 8.31 1.12 10.98
C PRO A 81 9.64 0.52 11.45
N ILE A 82 10.72 1.30 11.31
CA ILE A 82 12.10 0.92 11.66
C ILE A 82 12.28 0.93 13.17
#